data_AF-A0A7C7IK95-F1
#
_entry.id   AF-A0A7C7IK95-F1
#
_cell.length_a   1.000
_cell.length_b   1.000
_cell.length_c   1.000
_cell.angle_alpha   90.00
_cell.angle_beta   90.00
_cell.angle_gamma   90.00
#
_symmetry.space_group_name_H-M   'P 1'
#
loop_
_entity.id
_entity.type
_entity.pdbx_description
1 polymer ?
#
loop_
_entity_poly.entity_id
_entity_poly.type
_entity_poly.pdbx_seq_one_letter_code
_entity_poly.pdbx_strand_id
1 'polypeptide(L)'
;MMYLGRVVEEASVTELFQSPQHPYTKALFTSVPGTGKIEDGRLPTIKGSVPEPHSRPAGCFFHPRCDFFMPGTCDRSEPELLMVNGQQKASCFLYTKGES
;
A
#
# COMPACT_ATOMS: atom_id res chain seq x y z
N MET A 1 8.65 -1.74 4.09
CA MET A 1 7.41 -1.14 4.63
C MET A 1 6.51 -2.22 5.20
N MET A 2 5.82 -1.94 6.32
CA MET A 2 4.91 -2.89 6.98
C MET A 2 3.57 -2.24 7.32
N TYR A 3 2.51 -3.06 7.34
CA TYR A 3 1.18 -2.67 7.82
C TYR A 3 0.54 -3.83 8.58
N LEU A 4 0.05 -3.58 9.80
CA LEU A 4 -0.59 -4.58 10.68
C LEU A 4 0.19 -5.92 10.78
N GLY A 5 1.52 -5.83 10.88
CA GLY A 5 2.40 -7.00 11.02
C GLY A 5 2.73 -7.74 9.72
N ARG A 6 2.33 -7.22 8.55
CA ARG A 6 2.66 -7.79 7.24
C ARG A 6 3.61 -6.90 6.46
N VAL A 7 4.56 -7.51 5.76
CA VAL A 7 5.40 -6.81 4.77
C VAL A 7 4.52 -6.50 3.57
N VAL A 8 4.30 -5.21 3.31
CA VAL A 8 3.45 -4.75 2.20
C VAL A 8 4.26 -4.28 1.01
N GLU A 9 5.51 -3.85 1.26
CA GLU A 9 6.45 -3.43 0.22
C GLU A 9 7.89 -3.55 0.71
N GLU A 10 8.78 -4.05 -0.15
CA GLU A 10 10.21 -4.20 0.08
C GLU A 10 10.96 -3.62 -1.12
N ALA A 11 11.74 -2.56 -0.90
CA ALA A 11 12.50 -1.88 -1.93
C ALA A 11 13.70 -1.15 -1.30
N SER A 12 14.61 -0.64 -2.14
CA SER A 12 15.62 0.32 -1.69
C SER A 12 14.94 1.60 -1.16
N VAL A 13 15.64 2.36 -0.31
CA VAL A 13 15.13 3.65 0.16
C VAL A 13 14.79 4.56 -1.01
N THR A 14 15.66 4.64 -2.02
CA THR A 14 15.44 5.47 -3.21
C THR A 14 14.14 5.11 -3.92
N GLU A 15 13.90 3.82 -4.17
CA GLU A 15 12.68 3.36 -4.86
C GLU A 15 11.41 3.65 -4.03
N LEU A 16 11.47 3.48 -2.69
CA LEU A 16 10.34 3.78 -1.82
C LEU A 16 9.91 5.26 -1.91
N PHE A 17 10.87 6.18 -2.07
CA PHE A 17 10.58 7.61 -2.19
C PHE A 17 10.20 8.03 -3.63
N GLN A 18 10.77 7.40 -4.65
CA GLN A 18 10.58 7.79 -6.05
C GLN A 18 9.37 7.12 -6.70
N SER A 19 9.22 5.80 -6.51
CA SER A 19 8.16 5.00 -7.12
C SER A 19 7.64 3.94 -6.14
N PRO A 20 6.97 4.36 -5.03
CA PRO A 20 6.31 3.41 -4.15
C PRO A 20 5.21 2.67 -4.91
N GLN A 21 5.18 1.34 -4.84
CA GLN A 21 4.27 0.51 -5.63
C GLN A 21 3.01 0.14 -4.85
N HIS A 22 3.06 0.00 -3.52
CA HIS A 22 1.90 -0.35 -2.72
C HIS A 22 1.08 0.90 -2.36
N PRO A 23 -0.28 0.89 -2.50
CA PRO A 23 -1.12 2.04 -2.18
C PRO A 23 -0.92 2.62 -0.78
N TYR A 24 -0.71 1.77 0.23
CA TYR A 24 -0.34 2.21 1.59
C TYR A 24 0.95 3.02 1.63
N THR A 25 2.01 2.54 0.96
CA THR A 25 3.31 3.23 0.93
C THR A 25 3.19 4.58 0.22
N LYS A 26 2.47 4.63 -0.92
CA LYS A 26 2.14 5.87 -1.62
C LYS A 26 1.47 6.87 -0.68
N ALA A 27 0.39 6.42 -0.01
CA ALA A 27 -0.40 7.28 0.86
C ALA A 27 0.36 7.74 2.10
N LEU A 28 1.31 6.93 2.60
CA LEU A 28 2.18 7.33 3.71
C LEU A 28 3.12 8.46 3.29
N PHE A 29 3.80 8.35 2.15
CA PHE A 29 4.73 9.39 1.68
C PHE A 29 4.04 10.68 1.26
N THR A 30 2.79 10.61 0.77
CA THR A 30 2.01 11.83 0.51
C THR A 30 1.53 12.51 1.79
N SER A 31 1.40 11.76 2.89
CA SER A 31 0.99 12.29 4.20
C SER A 31 2.13 12.96 4.98
N VAL A 32 3.37 12.86 4.51
CA VAL A 32 4.55 13.43 5.18
C VAL A 32 4.83 14.85 4.66
N PRO A 33 5.00 15.85 5.56
CA PRO A 33 5.39 17.21 5.17
C PRO A 33 6.74 17.20 4.42
N GLY A 34 6.78 17.77 3.22
CA GLY A 34 8.00 17.90 2.40
C GLY A 34 8.15 16.88 1.27
N THR A 35 7.39 15.78 1.27
CA THR A 35 7.37 14.78 0.18
C THR A 35 6.04 14.70 -0.56
N GLY A 36 4.94 15.13 0.07
CA GLY A 36 3.63 15.26 -0.58
C GLY A 36 3.47 16.57 -1.35
N LYS A 37 2.75 16.55 -2.47
CA LYS A 37 2.20 17.78 -3.05
C LYS A 37 1.18 18.35 -2.07
N ILE A 38 1.37 19.59 -1.65
CA ILE A 38 0.39 20.32 -0.87
C ILE A 38 -0.73 20.72 -1.83
N GLU A 39 -1.85 20.01 -1.76
CA GLU A 39 -3.09 20.42 -2.44
C GLU A 39 -3.92 21.23 -1.44
N ASP A 40 -4.28 22.47 -1.82
CA ASP A 40 -5.10 23.40 -1.01
C ASP A 40 -4.60 23.64 0.42
N GLY A 41 -3.28 23.63 0.63
CA GLY A 41 -2.69 23.89 1.95
C GLY A 41 -2.80 22.72 2.93
N ARG A 42 -3.25 21.54 2.50
CA ARG A 42 -3.41 20.33 3.34
C ARG A 42 -2.62 19.16 2.75
N LEU A 43 -2.02 18.36 3.61
CA LEU A 43 -1.40 17.09 3.21
C LEU A 43 -2.52 16.06 2.99
N PRO A 44 -2.49 15.28 1.89
CA PRO A 44 -3.40 14.16 1.69
C PRO A 44 -3.26 13.19 2.86
N THR A 45 -4.37 12.86 3.53
CA THR A 45 -4.37 11.88 4.63
C THR A 45 -4.88 10.53 4.14
N ILE A 46 -4.34 9.46 4.71
CA ILE A 46 -4.88 8.12 4.47
C ILE A 46 -6.29 8.04 5.08
N LYS A 47 -7.31 7.90 4.24
CA LYS A 47 -8.73 7.87 4.65
C LYS A 47 -9.00 6.76 5.68
N GLY A 48 -9.97 7.03 6.55
CA GLY A 48 -10.41 6.10 7.58
C GLY A 48 -9.44 5.89 8.74
N SER A 49 -9.88 5.14 9.73
CA SER A 49 -9.11 4.81 10.93
C SER A 49 -8.31 3.51 10.74
N VAL A 50 -7.19 3.37 11.44
CA VAL A 50 -6.46 2.10 11.51
C VAL A 50 -7.34 1.08 12.23
N PRO A 51 -7.59 -0.11 11.65
CA PRO A 51 -8.33 -1.16 12.34
C PRO A 51 -7.63 -1.59 13.63
N GLU A 52 -8.41 -1.97 14.64
CA GLU A 52 -7.84 -2.56 15.85
C GLU A 52 -7.09 -3.86 15.50
N PRO A 53 -5.98 -4.18 16.19
CA PRO A 53 -5.20 -5.39 15.91
C PRO A 53 -5.99 -6.71 15.97
N HIS A 54 -7.08 -6.73 16.75
CA HIS A 54 -7.99 -7.87 16.92
C HIS A 54 -9.09 -7.92 15.84
N SER A 55 -9.35 -6.81 15.16
CA SER A 55 -10.40 -6.64 14.15
C SER A 55 -9.77 -6.55 12.75
N ARG A 56 -8.92 -7.54 12.42
CA ARG A 56 -8.26 -7.58 11.11
C ARG A 56 -9.28 -7.89 10.02
N PRO A 57 -9.32 -7.09 8.95
CA PRO A 57 -10.18 -7.40 7.83
C PRO A 57 -9.73 -8.69 7.13
N ALA A 58 -10.68 -9.40 6.53
CA ALA A 58 -10.36 -10.54 5.67
C ALA A 58 -9.67 -10.07 4.38
N GLY A 59 -8.86 -10.94 3.78
CA GLY A 59 -8.11 -10.61 2.58
C GLY A 59 -6.98 -9.62 2.81
N CYS A 60 -6.78 -8.67 1.89
CA CYS A 60 -5.74 -7.64 1.98
C CYS A 60 -5.99 -6.70 3.17
N PHE A 61 -5.07 -6.64 4.14
CA PHE A 61 -5.30 -5.89 5.37
C PHE A 61 -5.51 -4.37 5.17
N PHE A 62 -5.03 -3.82 4.05
CA PHE A 62 -5.19 -2.42 3.71
C PHE A 62 -6.47 -2.13 2.89
N HIS A 63 -7.21 -3.14 2.44
CA HIS A 63 -8.35 -2.98 1.54
C HIS A 63 -9.42 -1.97 2.03
N PRO A 64 -9.74 -1.82 3.34
CA PRO A 64 -10.76 -0.87 3.78
C PRO A 64 -10.36 0.61 3.60
N ARG A 65 -9.07 0.87 3.40
CA ARG A 65 -8.48 2.23 3.28
C ARG A 65 -7.81 2.44 1.91
N CYS A 66 -7.90 1.45 1.03
CA CYS A 66 -7.24 1.46 -0.27
C CYS A 66 -8.13 2.15 -1.30
N ASP A 67 -7.65 3.22 -1.92
CA ASP A 67 -8.36 3.86 -3.04
C ASP A 67 -8.43 2.96 -4.30
N PHE A 68 -7.63 1.89 -4.35
CA PHE A 68 -7.60 0.88 -5.42
C PHE A 68 -8.26 -0.44 -5.01
N PHE A 69 -9.22 -0.39 -4.07
CA PHE A 69 -9.93 -1.57 -3.60
C PHE A 69 -10.70 -2.27 -4.75
N MET A 70 -10.52 -3.59 -4.89
CA MET A 70 -11.26 -4.44 -5.82
C MET A 70 -12.19 -5.39 -5.04
N PRO A 71 -13.52 -5.13 -5.03
CA PRO A 71 -14.49 -5.99 -4.36
C PRO A 71 -14.50 -7.41 -4.94
N GLY A 72 -14.59 -8.43 -4.09
CA GLY A 72 -14.52 -9.83 -4.50
C GLY A 72 -13.10 -10.38 -4.66
N THR A 73 -12.07 -9.52 -4.58
CA THR A 73 -10.66 -9.94 -4.63
C THR A 73 -9.94 -9.51 -3.36
N CYS A 74 -9.87 -8.20 -3.11
CA CYS A 74 -9.10 -7.63 -2.01
C CYS A 74 -9.70 -7.94 -0.63
N ASP A 75 -10.99 -8.23 -0.54
CA ASP A 75 -11.74 -8.59 0.68
C ASP A 75 -11.83 -10.11 0.90
N ARG A 76 -11.36 -10.92 -0.05
CA ARG A 76 -11.47 -12.39 -0.01
C ARG A 76 -10.15 -13.13 0.11
N SER A 77 -9.04 -12.53 -0.31
CA SER A 77 -7.74 -13.20 -0.32
C SER A 77 -6.60 -12.24 0.03
N GLU A 78 -5.52 -12.78 0.59
CA GLU A 78 -4.30 -12.01 0.87
C GLU A 78 -3.40 -12.03 -0.38
N PRO A 79 -2.88 -10.87 -0.83
CA PRO A 79 -1.98 -10.84 -1.98
C PRO A 79 -0.59 -11.38 -1.60
N GLU A 80 0.03 -12.15 -2.50
CA GLU A 80 1.43 -12.57 -2.37
C GLU A 80 2.37 -11.36 -2.46
N LEU A 81 3.53 -11.44 -1.82
CA LEU A 81 4.61 -10.47 -2.01
C LEU A 81 5.34 -10.79 -3.33
N LEU A 82 5.03 -10.03 -4.38
CA LEU A 82 5.53 -10.28 -5.74
C LEU A 82 6.59 -9.25 -6.14
N MET A 83 7.54 -9.66 -6.99
CA MET A 83 8.45 -8.72 -7.67
C MET A 83 7.66 -7.82 -8.63
N VAL A 84 7.97 -6.53 -8.64
CA VAL A 84 7.35 -5.49 -9.44
C VAL A 84 8.44 -4.69 -10.11
N ASN A 85 8.32 -4.49 -11.43
CA ASN A 85 9.28 -3.75 -12.27
C ASN A 85 10.73 -4.25 -12.16
N GLY A 86 10.94 -5.50 -11.75
CA GLY A 86 12.27 -6.11 -11.55
C GLY A 86 13.12 -5.53 -10.41
N GLN A 87 12.64 -4.56 -9.64
CA GLN A 87 13.47 -3.82 -8.66
C GLN A 87 12.96 -3.88 -7.22
N GLN A 88 11.66 -4.04 -7.01
CA GLN A 88 11.04 -4.04 -5.69
C GLN A 88 9.96 -5.09 -5.57
N LYS A 89 9.52 -5.39 -4.36
CA LYS A 89 8.40 -6.29 -4.13
C LYS A 89 7.22 -5.57 -3.49
N ALA A 90 6.00 -5.88 -3.93
CA ALA A 90 4.78 -5.37 -3.33
C ALA A 90 3.75 -6.49 -3.12
N SER A 91 3.05 -6.45 -1.99
CA SER A 91 1.94 -7.35 -1.67
C SER A 91 0.62 -6.68 -2.06
N CYS A 92 0.26 -6.72 -3.35
CA CYS A 92 -0.93 -6.05 -3.87
C CYS A 92 -1.49 -6.76 -5.11
N PHE A 93 -2.82 -6.89 -5.21
CA PHE A 93 -3.50 -7.50 -6.36
C PHE A 93 -3.45 -6.67 -7.65
N LEU A 94 -2.92 -5.44 -7.60
CA LEU A 94 -2.61 -4.67 -8.81
C LEU A 94 -1.50 -5.33 -9.64
N TYR A 95 -0.73 -6.25 -9.04
CA TYR A 95 0.35 -6.96 -9.70
C TYR A 95 0.02 -8.45 -9.76
N THR A 96 0.29 -9.08 -10.90
CA THR A 96 0.10 -10.51 -11.08
C THR A 96 1.44 -11.22 -11.27
N LYS A 97 1.47 -12.51 -10.97
CA LYS A 97 2.66 -13.36 -11.09
C LYS A 97 2.92 -13.62 -12.59
N GLY A 98 3.62 -12.71 -13.26
CA GLY A 98 3.89 -12.84 -14.69
C GLY A 98 4.37 -11.59 -15.43
N GLU A 99 4.31 -10.41 -14.82
CA GLU A 99 4.82 -9.17 -15.45
C GLU A 99 6.13 -8.76 -14.77
N SER A 100 7.23 -9.24 -15.35
CA SER A 100 8.62 -8.82 -15.06
C SER A 100 8.95 -7.53 -15.79
#